data_AF-A0A7X9ITH7-F1
#
_entry.id   AF-A0A7X9ITH7-F1
#
_cell.length_a   1.000
_cell.length_b   1.000
_cell.length_c   1.000
_cell.angle_alpha   90.00
_cell.angle_beta   90.00
_cell.angle_gamma   90.00
#
_symmetry.space_group_name_H-M   'P 1'
#
loop_
_entity.id
_entity.type
_entity.pdbx_description
1 polymer ?
#
loop_
_entity_poly.entity_id
_entity_poly.type
_entity_poly.pdbx_seq_one_letter_code
_entity_poly.pdbx_strand_id
1 'polypeptide(L)'
;MVTLNAAAAARLRAELDHDLTQLARVRDQIAVRASATDETTTYALALLLMNYYTGVEKLLRRVALNFGGLPPAGERWHAGLLEGLTIDLPGLRPRCCVPRPPNGWQTCFGSGTPCATSMPGPSGAPTSTGS
;
A
#
# COMPACT_ATOMS: atom_id res chain seq x y z
N MET A 1 -18.51 -1.42 19.02
CA MET A 1 -18.68 -2.08 17.71
C MET A 1 -19.30 -1.06 16.77
N VAL A 2 -18.63 -0.68 15.69
CA VAL A 2 -19.21 0.19 14.65
C VAL A 2 -20.02 -0.71 13.73
N THR A 3 -21.34 -0.57 13.73
CA THR A 3 -22.23 -1.21 12.76
C THR A 3 -22.32 -0.35 11.51
N LEU A 4 -21.62 -0.75 10.44
CA LEU A 4 -21.80 -0.14 9.12
C LEU A 4 -23.15 -0.58 8.55
N ASN A 5 -24.11 0.34 8.48
CA ASN A 5 -25.37 0.12 7.77
C ASN A 5 -25.22 0.43 6.26
N ALA A 6 -26.21 0.04 5.45
CA ALA A 6 -26.14 0.19 4.00
C ALA A 6 -25.95 1.65 3.55
N ALA A 7 -26.59 2.61 4.23
CA ALA A 7 -26.47 4.03 3.92
C ALA A 7 -25.06 4.58 4.24
N ALA A 8 -24.48 4.19 5.38
CA ALA A 8 -23.12 4.55 5.77
C ALA A 8 -22.09 3.95 4.82
N ALA A 9 -22.29 2.68 4.41
CA ALA A 9 -21.44 2.02 3.42
C ALA A 9 -21.50 2.72 2.04
N ALA A 10 -22.70 3.12 1.58
CA ALA A 10 -22.87 3.84 0.32
C ALA A 10 -22.20 5.22 0.35
N ARG A 11 -22.34 5.96 1.46
CA ARG A 11 -21.65 7.24 1.66
C ARG A 11 -20.13 7.07 1.64
N LEU A 12 -19.61 6.11 2.42
CA LEU A 12 -18.18 5.83 2.46
C LEU A 12 -17.65 5.50 1.05
N ARG A 13 -18.39 4.69 0.28
CA ARG A 13 -18.03 4.36 -1.10
C ARG A 13 -17.94 5.61 -1.97
N ALA A 14 -18.94 6.49 -1.92
CA ALA A 14 -18.91 7.73 -2.70
C ALA A 14 -17.74 8.65 -2.32
N GLU A 15 -17.41 8.75 -1.02
CA GLU A 15 -16.24 9.50 -0.55
C GLU A 15 -14.92 8.87 -1.07
N LEU A 16 -14.80 7.54 -1.02
CA LEU A 16 -13.62 6.83 -1.55
C LEU A 16 -13.49 6.98 -3.07
N ASP A 17 -14.59 6.89 -3.83
CA ASP A 17 -14.59 7.08 -5.28
C ASP A 17 -14.15 8.50 -5.66
N HIS A 18 -14.58 9.49 -4.89
CA HIS A 18 -14.12 10.87 -5.05
C HIS A 18 -12.61 11.00 -4.78
N ASP A 19 -12.13 10.46 -3.66
CA ASP A 19 -10.71 10.51 -3.28
C ASP A 19 -9.82 9.79 -4.33
N LEU A 20 -10.26 8.62 -4.81
CA LEU A 20 -9.57 7.88 -5.87
C LEU A 20 -9.50 8.68 -7.18
N THR A 21 -10.56 9.40 -7.52
CA THR A 21 -10.57 10.29 -8.70
C THR A 21 -9.56 11.43 -8.56
N GLN A 22 -9.45 12.05 -7.37
CA GLN A 22 -8.45 13.09 -7.12
C GLN A 22 -7.02 12.53 -7.18
N LEU A 23 -6.79 11.36 -6.58
CA LEU A 23 -5.49 10.69 -6.61
C LEU A 23 -5.06 10.33 -8.03
N ALA A 24 -5.99 9.86 -8.86
CA ALA A 24 -5.72 9.57 -10.27
C ALA A 24 -5.23 10.83 -11.01
N ARG A 25 -5.86 11.99 -10.78
CA ARG A 25 -5.43 13.26 -11.39
C ARG A 25 -4.00 13.65 -10.99
N VAL A 26 -3.66 13.52 -9.70
CA VAL A 26 -2.30 13.83 -9.22
C VAL A 26 -1.29 12.85 -9.81
N ARG A 27 -1.61 11.55 -9.86
CA ARG A 27 -0.78 10.54 -10.53
C ARG A 27 -0.51 10.90 -11.98
N ASP A 28 -1.53 11.33 -12.72
CA ASP A 28 -1.38 11.69 -14.13
C ASP A 28 -0.50 12.95 -14.29
N GLN A 29 -0.61 13.91 -13.37
CA GLN A 29 0.28 15.08 -13.33
C GLN A 29 1.75 14.72 -13.04
N ILE A 30 1.99 13.73 -12.18
CA ILE A 30 3.33 13.18 -11.90
C ILE A 30 3.87 12.49 -13.14
N ALA A 31 3.07 11.63 -13.79
CA ALA A 31 3.49 10.87 -14.97
C ALA A 31 3.97 11.78 -16.11
N VAL A 32 3.26 12.88 -16.37
CA VAL A 32 3.64 13.87 -17.39
C VAL A 32 4.97 14.58 -17.06
N ARG A 33 5.35 14.66 -15.79
CA ARG A 33 6.55 15.37 -15.31
C ARG A 33 7.70 14.45 -14.91
N ALA A 34 7.51 13.13 -15.02
CA ALA A 34 8.46 12.14 -14.50
C ALA A 34 9.83 12.16 -15.19
N SER A 35 9.89 12.60 -16.45
CA SER A 35 11.13 12.71 -17.23
C SER A 35 11.76 14.09 -17.21
N ALA A 36 11.22 15.03 -16.42
CA ALA A 36 11.77 16.38 -16.33
C ALA A 36 13.11 16.37 -15.59
N THR A 37 14.07 17.14 -16.10
CA THR A 37 15.43 17.25 -15.53
C THR A 37 15.71 18.64 -14.98
N ASP A 38 14.79 19.59 -15.14
CA ASP A 38 14.94 20.94 -14.59
C ASP A 38 14.62 20.95 -13.09
N GLU A 39 15.35 21.79 -12.36
CA GLU A 39 15.29 21.85 -10.90
C GLU A 39 13.91 22.29 -10.40
N THR A 40 13.28 23.25 -11.09
CA THR A 40 11.93 23.74 -10.75
C THR A 40 10.88 22.64 -10.88
N THR A 41 10.88 21.87 -11.97
CA THR A 41 9.95 20.76 -12.16
C THR A 41 10.25 19.61 -11.21
N THR A 42 11.52 19.39 -10.85
CA THR A 42 11.91 18.41 -9.83
C THR A 42 11.28 18.76 -8.47
N TYR A 43 11.34 20.02 -8.05
CA TYR A 43 10.67 20.47 -6.82
C TYR A 43 9.14 20.34 -6.91
N ALA A 44 8.55 20.69 -8.06
CA ALA A 44 7.12 20.50 -8.28
C ALA A 44 6.72 19.02 -8.20
N LEU A 45 7.54 18.12 -8.76
CA LEU A 45 7.33 16.67 -8.70
C LEU A 45 7.43 16.12 -7.28
N ALA A 46 8.39 16.60 -6.49
CA ALA A 46 8.49 16.27 -5.07
C ALA A 46 7.22 16.67 -4.30
N LEU A 47 6.68 17.87 -4.56
CA LEU A 47 5.43 18.33 -3.96
C LEU A 47 4.23 17.48 -4.40
N LEU A 48 4.14 17.14 -5.69
CA LEU A 48 3.08 16.29 -6.22
C LEU A 48 3.12 14.88 -5.61
N LEU A 49 4.31 14.28 -5.48
CA LEU A 49 4.51 12.99 -4.81
C LEU A 49 4.08 13.04 -3.34
N MET A 50 4.48 14.08 -2.61
CA MET A 50 4.07 14.28 -1.22
C MET A 50 2.55 14.38 -1.09
N ASN A 51 1.91 15.13 -1.98
CA ASN A 51 0.46 15.27 -2.01
C ASN A 51 -0.24 13.94 -2.33
N TYR A 52 0.28 13.19 -3.30
CA TYR A 52 -0.23 11.86 -3.64
C TYR A 52 -0.15 10.90 -2.45
N TYR A 53 1.03 10.80 -1.82
CA TYR A 53 1.25 9.95 -0.67
C TYR A 53 0.34 10.32 0.51
N THR A 54 0.26 11.61 0.84
CA THR A 54 -0.63 12.14 1.89
C THR A 54 -2.11 11.83 1.60
N GLY A 55 -2.53 11.92 0.33
CA GLY A 55 -3.89 11.58 -0.07
C GLY A 55 -4.20 10.09 0.11
N VAL A 56 -3.27 9.21 -0.27
CA VAL A 56 -3.39 7.76 -0.06
C VAL A 56 -3.52 7.45 1.43
N GLU A 57 -2.71 8.05 2.30
CA GLU A 57 -2.80 7.84 3.74
C GLU A 57 -4.12 8.28 4.35
N LYS A 58 -4.68 9.41 3.90
CA LYS A 58 -6.01 9.88 4.32
C LYS A 58 -7.11 8.88 3.93
N LEU A 59 -7.05 8.36 2.70
CA LEU A 59 -7.97 7.35 2.20
C LEU A 59 -7.89 6.08 3.06
N LEU A 60 -6.67 5.57 3.27
CA LEU A 60 -6.42 4.38 4.07
C LEU A 60 -6.85 4.53 5.53
N ARG A 61 -6.62 5.71 6.12
CA ARG A 61 -7.10 6.04 7.48
C ARG A 61 -8.62 6.03 7.55
N ARG A 62 -9.32 6.59 6.55
CA ARG A 62 -10.79 6.59 6.50
C ARG A 62 -11.34 5.17 6.44
N VAL A 63 -10.72 4.29 5.64
CA VAL A 63 -11.06 2.86 5.61
C VAL A 63 -10.85 2.25 7.00
N ALA A 64 -9.68 2.39 7.61
CA ALA A 64 -9.40 1.82 8.93
C ALA A 64 -10.42 2.25 9.99
N LEU A 65 -10.75 3.55 10.05
CA LEU A 65 -11.72 4.10 11.02
C LEU A 65 -13.13 3.51 10.86
N ASN A 66 -13.58 3.28 9.62
CA ASN A 66 -14.93 2.76 9.37
C ASN A 66 -15.05 1.26 9.64
N PHE A 67 -13.96 0.50 9.48
CA PHE A 67 -13.90 -0.94 9.73
C PHE A 67 -13.35 -1.28 11.13
N GLY A 68 -13.49 -0.37 12.11
CA GLY A 68 -13.17 -0.63 13.52
C GLY A 68 -11.68 -0.68 13.86
N GLY A 69 -10.79 -0.34 12.92
CA GLY A 69 -9.38 -0.14 13.17
C GLY A 69 -9.12 1.25 13.74
N LEU A 70 -8.64 1.33 14.99
CA LEU A 70 -8.07 2.57 15.50
C LEU A 70 -6.76 2.85 14.74
N PRO A 71 -6.58 4.03 14.14
CA PRO A 71 -5.29 4.41 13.61
C PRO A 71 -4.28 4.40 14.78
N PRO A 72 -3.08 3.83 14.58
CA PRO A 72 -2.07 3.84 15.64
C PRO A 72 -1.78 5.28 16.06
N ALA A 73 -1.50 5.52 17.33
CA ALA A 73 -1.16 6.84 17.84
C ALA A 73 0.37 7.03 17.89
N GLY A 74 0.83 8.29 17.86
CA GLY A 74 2.25 8.66 17.96
C GLY A 74 2.94 8.94 16.62
N GLU A 75 4.23 9.26 16.64
CA GLU A 75 5.02 9.68 15.46
C GLU A 75 5.04 8.66 14.32
N ARG A 76 4.97 7.35 14.65
CA ARG A 76 5.01 6.25 13.68
C ARG A 76 3.62 5.78 13.23
N TRP A 77 2.58 6.58 13.44
CA TRP A 77 1.20 6.20 13.08
C TRP A 77 1.05 5.81 11.61
N HIS A 78 1.80 6.47 10.72
CA HIS A 78 1.78 6.19 9.29
C HIS A 78 2.16 4.73 8.98
N ALA A 79 3.27 4.26 9.55
CA ALA A 79 3.76 2.89 9.37
C ALA A 79 2.81 1.87 9.99
N GLY A 80 2.32 2.13 11.21
CA GLY A 80 1.39 1.23 11.88
C GLY A 80 0.04 1.12 11.15
N LEU A 81 -0.41 2.19 10.47
CA LEU A 81 -1.61 2.14 9.63
C LEU A 81 -1.40 1.17 8.45
N LEU A 82 -0.27 1.27 7.75
CA LEU A 82 0.06 0.40 6.62
C LEU A 82 0.23 -1.07 7.07
N GLU A 83 0.97 -1.31 8.14
CA GLU A 83 1.15 -2.63 8.73
C GLU A 83 -0.20 -3.22 9.14
N GLY A 84 -1.02 -2.45 9.84
CA GLY A 84 -2.38 -2.85 10.20
C GLY A 84 -3.16 -3.29 8.97
N LEU A 85 -3.12 -2.54 7.86
CA LEU A 85 -3.83 -2.85 6.63
C LEU A 85 -3.40 -4.14 5.92
N THR A 86 -2.20 -4.65 6.23
CA THR A 86 -1.70 -5.94 5.73
C THR A 86 -2.18 -7.15 6.53
N ILE A 87 -2.69 -6.92 7.74
CA ILE A 87 -3.22 -7.97 8.62
C ILE A 87 -4.66 -8.29 8.22
N ASP A 88 -4.94 -9.59 8.10
CA ASP A 88 -6.30 -10.10 7.95
C ASP A 88 -7.01 -10.08 9.30
N LEU A 89 -8.20 -9.48 9.36
CA LEU A 89 -9.00 -9.37 10.58
C LEU A 89 -10.32 -10.12 10.34
N PRO A 90 -10.37 -11.44 10.66
CA PRO A 90 -11.54 -12.27 10.40
C PRO A 90 -12.80 -11.66 10.99
N GLY A 91 -13.83 -11.50 10.16
CA GLY A 91 -15.11 -10.92 10.57
C GLY A 91 -15.16 -9.38 10.64
N LEU A 92 -14.05 -8.66 10.43
CA LEU A 92 -14.03 -7.20 10.30
C LEU A 92 -13.62 -6.73 8.92
N ARG A 93 -12.45 -7.14 8.43
CA ARG A 93 -11.96 -6.77 7.10
C ARG A 93 -10.93 -7.76 6.57
N PRO A 94 -10.99 -8.07 5.26
CA PRO A 94 -9.90 -8.78 4.60
C PRO A 94 -8.65 -7.90 4.54
N ARG A 95 -7.49 -8.52 4.35
CA ARG A 95 -6.24 -7.79 4.03
C ARG A 95 -6.43 -6.93 2.79
N CYS A 96 -6.09 -5.64 2.88
CA CYS A 96 -6.21 -4.71 1.76
C CYS A 96 -4.89 -4.56 1.01
N CYS A 97 -3.77 -4.67 1.73
CA CYS A 97 -2.43 -4.50 1.20
C CYS A 97 -1.64 -5.82 1.32
N VAL A 98 -0.74 -6.07 0.37
CA VAL A 98 0.20 -7.18 0.48
C VAL A 98 1.23 -6.85 1.57
N PRO A 99 1.54 -7.77 2.51
CA PRO A 99 2.55 -7.53 3.53
C PRO A 99 3.91 -7.25 2.91
N ARG A 100 4.69 -6.38 3.56
CA ARG A 100 6.07 -6.10 3.17
C ARG A 100 6.87 -7.41 3.18
N PRO A 101 7.54 -7.80 2.09
CA PRO A 101 8.42 -8.97 2.12
C PRO A 101 9.57 -8.74 3.10
N PRO A 102 10.02 -9.79 3.84
CA PRO A 102 11.00 -9.65 4.93
C PRO A 102 12.33 -9.04 4.47
N ASN A 103 12.68 -9.18 3.19
CA ASN A 103 13.91 -8.76 2.54
C ASN A 103 13.87 -7.38 1.85
N GLY A 104 12.87 -6.54 2.13
CA GLY A 104 12.80 -5.18 1.55
C GLY A 104 12.45 -5.19 0.05
N TRP A 105 12.44 -4.02 -0.59
CA TRP A 105 11.89 -3.71 -1.94
C TRP A 105 12.46 -4.53 -3.13
N GLN A 106 13.19 -5.62 -2.91
CA GLN A 106 13.68 -6.50 -3.96
C GLN A 106 12.63 -7.58 -4.28
N THR A 107 12.14 -7.56 -5.52
CA THR A 107 11.22 -8.52 -6.19
C THR A 107 9.73 -8.32 -5.81
N CYS A 108 8.77 -8.00 -6.69
CA CYS A 108 8.57 -8.28 -8.12
C CYS A 108 7.89 -7.08 -8.83
N PHE A 109 8.54 -5.91 -8.90
CA PHE A 109 8.03 -4.84 -9.76
C PHE A 109 8.52 -5.11 -11.19
N GLY A 110 7.73 -5.83 -12.01
CA GLY A 110 7.98 -5.96 -13.45
C GLY A 110 7.70 -7.32 -14.11
N SER A 111 7.53 -8.41 -13.35
CA SER A 111 7.07 -9.69 -13.90
C SER A 111 5.64 -9.92 -13.44
N GLY A 112 4.69 -10.01 -14.36
CA GLY A 112 3.28 -10.30 -14.06
C GLY A 112 3.03 -11.73 -13.54
N THR A 113 3.86 -12.22 -12.63
CA THR A 113 3.82 -13.59 -12.10
C THR A 113 3.69 -13.56 -10.58
N PRO A 114 2.75 -14.33 -9.98
CA PRO A 114 2.71 -14.48 -8.53
C PRO A 114 4.02 -15.10 -8.02
N CYS A 115 4.57 -14.50 -6.97
CA CYS A 115 5.85 -14.83 -6.33
C CYS A 115 5.96 -16.29 -5.80
N ALA A 116 4.85 -17.05 -5.83
CA ALA A 116 4.76 -18.38 -5.23
C ALA A 116 5.45 -19.51 -6.02
N THR A 117 5.82 -19.31 -7.29
CA THR A 117 6.33 -20.41 -8.15
C THR A 117 7.85 -20.44 -8.30
N SER A 118 8.58 -19.47 -7.73
CA SER A 118 10.03 -19.38 -7.84
C SER A 118 10.73 -19.45 -6.49
N MET A 119 10.49 -20.54 -5.74
CA MET A 119 11.50 -21.02 -4.80
C MET A 119 12.23 -22.19 -5.46
N PRO A 120 13.53 -22.08 -5.79
CA PRO A 120 14.33 -23.28 -5.97
C PRO A 120 14.36 -23.98 -4.61
N GLY A 121 13.89 -25.24 -4.58
CA GLY A 121 14.03 -26.10 -3.39
C GLY A 121 15.50 -26.16 -2.94
N PRO A 122 15.77 -26.47 -1.66
CA PRO A 122 17.13 -26.48 -1.13
C PRO A 122 17.98 -27.48 -1.91
N SER A 123 18.82 -26.95 -2.78
CA SER A 123 19.77 -27.70 -3.58
C SER A 123 20.93 -28.16 -2.70
N GLY A 124 21.00 -29.47 -2.46
CA GLY A 124 22.23 -30.24 -2.29
C GLY A 124 23.08 -29.99 -1.03
N ALA A 125 22.91 -30.85 -0.03
CA ALA A 125 23.96 -31.09 0.96
C ALA A 125 25.14 -31.84 0.30
N PRO A 126 26.42 -31.48 0.55
CA PRO A 126 27.53 -32.29 0.08
C PRO A 126 27.69 -33.54 0.96
N THR A 127 27.40 -34.72 0.40
CA THR A 127 27.81 -36.00 0.96
C THR A 127 29.32 -36.16 0.79
N SER A 128 30.07 -36.04 1.89
CA SER A 128 31.45 -36.50 1.99
C SER A 128 31.45 -38.02 2.18
N THR A 129 31.79 -38.78 1.14
CA THR A 129 32.10 -40.21 1.25
C THR A 129 33.62 -40.35 1.34
N GLY A 130 34.06 -41.01 2.41
CA GLY A 130 35.47 -41.30 2.64
C GLY A 130 36.04 -42.32 1.65
N SER A 131 37.35 -42.22 1.45
CA SER A 131 38.25 -43.29 1.03
C SER A 131 39.61 -43.02 1.67
#